data_AF-A0ABD5YUT7-F1
#
_entry.id   AF-A0ABD5YUT7-F1
#
_cell.length_a   1.000
_cell.length_b   1.000
_cell.length_c   1.000
_cell.angle_alpha   90.00
_cell.angle_beta   90.00
_cell.angle_gamma   90.00
#
_symmetry.space_group_name_H-M   'P 1'
#
loop_
_entity.id
_entity.type
_entity.pdbx_description
1 polymer ?
#
loop_
_entity_poly.entity_id
_entity_poly.type
_entity_poly.pdbx_seq_one_letter_code
_entity_poly.pdbx_strand_id
1 'polypeptide(L)'
;MTAALGADTISIWAVDCSYRYYTDSEWDRIVAELRQIAAWPASGGLSVTVGRHADSMTDYADGAQTLLQAVDTSTVGLNWQPRFDHDREQVLATAEFASLVNHVHL
;
A
#
# COMPACT_ATOMS: atom_id res chain seq x y z
N MET A 1 -19.45 5.87 1.59
CA MET A 1 -19.20 7.20 1.01
C MET A 1 -18.61 7.12 -0.40
N THR A 2 -17.68 6.19 -0.71
CA THR A 2 -17.08 6.02 -2.04
C THR A 2 -18.09 5.93 -3.20
N ALA A 3 -19.14 5.11 -3.07
CA ALA A 3 -20.16 4.96 -4.11
C ALA A 3 -20.95 6.26 -4.40
N ALA A 4 -21.14 7.13 -3.41
CA ALA A 4 -21.81 8.42 -3.59
C ALA A 4 -20.93 9.47 -4.30
N LEU A 5 -19.61 9.25 -4.28
CA LEU A 5 -18.62 10.09 -4.95
C LEU A 5 -18.15 9.48 -6.29
N GLY A 6 -18.62 8.29 -6.65
CA GLY A 6 -18.17 7.56 -7.84
C GLY A 6 -16.68 7.18 -7.78
N ALA A 7 -16.11 7.01 -6.59
CA ALA A 7 -14.72 6.66 -6.42
C ALA A 7 -14.53 5.14 -6.48
N ASP A 8 -13.62 4.68 -7.34
CA ASP A 8 -13.36 3.26 -7.58
C ASP A 8 -12.20 2.70 -6.72
N THR A 9 -11.53 3.57 -5.95
CA THR A 9 -10.35 3.23 -5.16
C THR A 9 -10.40 3.85 -3.77
N ILE A 10 -10.00 3.07 -2.75
CA ILE A 10 -9.78 3.51 -1.38
C ILE A 10 -8.27 3.53 -1.13
N SER A 11 -7.71 4.71 -0.82
CA SER A 11 -6.31 4.84 -0.41
C SER A 11 -6.19 4.79 1.11
N ILE A 12 -5.34 3.90 1.61
CA ILE A 12 -5.07 3.70 3.04
C ILE A 12 -3.62 4.07 3.32
N TRP A 13 -3.36 4.69 4.47
CA TRP A 13 -2.01 4.95 4.95
C TRP A 13 -1.67 3.91 6.02
N ALA A 14 -0.70 3.05 5.75
CA ALA A 14 -0.17 2.11 6.75
C ALA A 14 0.91 2.84 7.56
N VAL A 15 0.50 3.65 8.54
CA VAL A 15 1.40 4.42 9.40
C VAL A 15 1.74 3.67 10.70
N ASP A 16 2.92 3.99 11.22
CA ASP A 16 3.37 3.98 12.64
C ASP A 16 4.66 3.20 12.95
N CYS A 17 5.24 2.44 12.01
CA CYS A 17 6.61 1.95 12.15
C CYS A 17 7.17 1.48 10.81
N SER A 18 8.50 1.49 10.66
CA SER A 18 9.12 0.86 9.48
C SER A 18 9.00 -0.66 9.60
N TYR A 19 8.86 -1.36 8.46
CA TYR A 19 8.82 -2.84 8.39
C TYR A 19 9.90 -3.52 9.24
N ARG A 20 11.06 -2.87 9.41
CA ARG A 20 12.22 -3.40 10.15
C ARG A 20 12.07 -3.39 11.67
N TYR A 21 11.06 -2.73 12.21
CA TYR A 21 10.92 -2.49 13.66
C TYR A 21 9.59 -2.98 14.25
N TYR A 22 8.72 -3.61 13.46
CA TYR A 22 7.48 -4.17 13.99
C TYR A 22 7.73 -5.41 14.85
N THR A 23 6.97 -5.50 15.93
CA THR A 23 6.78 -6.75 16.65
C THR A 23 5.79 -7.65 15.91
N ASP A 24 5.89 -8.97 16.13
CA ASP A 24 4.94 -9.94 15.56
C ASP A 24 3.47 -9.56 15.84
N SER A 25 3.19 -9.04 17.04
CA SER A 25 1.83 -8.62 17.43
C SER A 25 1.29 -7.42 16.64
N GLU A 26 2.15 -6.47 16.28
CA GLU A 26 1.72 -5.30 15.50
C GLU A 26 1.54 -5.67 14.03
N TRP A 27 2.42 -6.54 13.51
CA TRP A 27 2.29 -7.11 12.17
C TRP A 27 0.94 -7.83 12.01
N ASP A 28 0.63 -8.77 12.92
CA ASP A 28 -0.61 -9.54 12.87
C ASP A 28 -1.85 -8.65 12.92
N ARG A 29 -1.82 -7.61 13.77
CA ARG A 29 -2.89 -6.62 13.85
C ARG A 29 -3.09 -5.88 12.53
N ILE A 30 -2.02 -5.34 11.94
CA ILE A 30 -2.09 -4.56 10.71
C ILE A 30 -2.56 -5.42 9.53
N VAL A 31 -2.03 -6.63 9.40
CA VAL A 31 -2.46 -7.57 8.36
C VAL A 31 -3.93 -7.95 8.54
N ALA A 32 -4.39 -8.20 9.77
CA ALA A 32 -5.78 -8.52 10.05
C ALA A 32 -6.72 -7.35 9.69
N GLU A 33 -6.37 -6.12 10.08
CA GLU A 33 -7.14 -4.92 9.76
C GLU A 33 -7.20 -4.67 8.24
N LEU A 34 -6.07 -4.76 7.54
CA LEU A 34 -6.03 -4.58 6.08
C LEU A 34 -6.82 -5.67 5.35
N ARG A 35 -6.78 -6.92 5.80
CA ARG A 35 -7.62 -8.00 5.24
C ARG A 35 -9.11 -7.72 5.40
N GLN A 36 -9.53 -7.21 6.56
CA GLN A 36 -10.92 -6.82 6.77
C GLN A 36 -11.34 -5.71 5.80
N ILE A 37 -10.48 -4.71 5.61
CA ILE A 37 -10.74 -3.62 4.67
C ILE A 37 -10.75 -4.11 3.23
N ALA A 38 -9.86 -5.03 2.85
CA ALA A 38 -9.78 -5.61 1.50
C ALA A 38 -10.97 -6.51 1.15
N ALA A 39 -11.59 -7.14 2.15
CA ALA A 39 -12.76 -8.00 1.96
C ALA A 39 -14.04 -7.22 1.58
N TRP A 40 -14.16 -5.96 1.97
CA TRP A 40 -15.31 -5.09 1.65
C TRP A 40 -15.42 -4.75 0.14
N PRO A 41 -14.35 -4.25 -0.53
CA PRO A 41 -14.32 -3.92 -1.95
C PRO A 41 -14.63 -5.07 -2.90
N ALA A 42 -14.28 -6.32 -2.53
CA ALA A 42 -14.49 -7.51 -3.35
C ALA A 42 -15.96 -7.72 -3.75
N SER A 43 -16.91 -7.12 -3.02
CA SER A 43 -18.34 -7.18 -3.31
C SER A 43 -18.87 -6.10 -4.27
N GLY A 44 -18.08 -5.06 -4.58
CA GLY A 44 -18.58 -3.85 -5.24
C GLY A 44 -17.67 -3.24 -6.31
N GLY A 45 -16.60 -3.92 -6.74
CA GLY A 45 -15.68 -3.41 -7.79
C GLY A 45 -14.74 -2.29 -7.32
N LEU A 46 -14.67 -2.05 -6.01
CA LEU A 46 -13.73 -1.12 -5.42
C LEU A 46 -12.35 -1.78 -5.33
N SER A 47 -11.30 -0.99 -5.51
CA SER A 47 -9.90 -1.40 -5.30
C SER A 47 -9.35 -0.75 -4.03
N VAL A 48 -8.42 -1.42 -3.35
CA VAL A 48 -7.68 -0.83 -2.22
C VAL A 48 -6.25 -0.57 -2.64
N THR A 49 -5.72 0.55 -2.19
CA THR A 49 -4.33 0.90 -2.40
C THR A 49 -3.70 1.37 -1.09
N VAL A 50 -2.51 0.87 -0.77
CA VAL A 50 -1.76 1.28 0.42
C VAL A 50 -0.69 2.28 -0.01
N GLY A 51 -0.63 3.43 0.66
CA GLY A 51 0.36 4.47 0.39
C GLY A 51 1.78 3.99 0.64
N ARG A 52 2.68 4.22 -0.32
CA ARG A 52 4.13 4.21 -0.10
C ARG A 52 4.49 5.43 0.74
N HIS A 53 5.14 5.23 1.88
CA HIS A 53 5.53 6.32 2.76
C HIS A 53 6.90 6.08 3.42
N ALA A 54 7.54 7.17 3.83
CA ALA A 54 8.73 7.12 4.68
C ALA A 54 8.43 6.39 5.99
N ASP A 55 9.39 5.62 6.50
CA ASP A 55 9.31 5.05 7.86
C ASP A 55 8.07 4.18 8.10
N SER A 56 7.56 3.55 7.03
CA SER A 56 6.40 2.65 7.07
C SER A 56 6.75 1.25 6.58
N MET A 57 5.78 0.32 6.62
CA MET A 57 5.93 -1.00 6.00
C MET A 57 6.19 -0.95 4.50
N THR A 58 5.81 0.15 3.84
CA THR A 58 5.83 0.30 2.39
C THR A 58 6.98 1.18 1.88
N ASP A 59 7.89 1.63 2.76
CA ASP A 59 9.04 2.47 2.35
C ASP A 59 10.00 1.70 1.43
N TYR A 60 10.18 0.41 1.72
CA TYR A 60 11.02 -0.53 0.96
C TYR A 60 10.18 -1.55 0.19
N ALA A 61 10.68 -2.00 -0.96
CA ALA A 61 9.94 -2.87 -1.87
C ALA A 61 9.68 -4.26 -1.28
N ASP A 62 10.63 -4.79 -0.53
CA ASP A 62 10.49 -6.07 0.19
C ASP A 62 9.40 -6.01 1.26
N GLY A 63 9.36 -4.95 2.07
CA GLY A 63 8.32 -4.70 3.06
C GLY A 63 6.94 -4.54 2.42
N ALA A 64 6.86 -3.74 1.35
CA ALA A 64 5.62 -3.55 0.58
C ALA A 64 5.12 -4.89 -0.01
N GLN A 65 6.01 -5.67 -0.63
CA GLN A 65 5.69 -6.97 -1.19
C GLN A 65 5.19 -7.94 -0.11
N THR A 66 5.88 -8.00 1.04
CA THR A 66 5.51 -8.88 2.16
C THR A 66 4.13 -8.53 2.68
N LEU A 67 3.82 -7.24 2.85
CA LEU A 67 2.51 -6.78 3.30
C LEU A 67 1.40 -7.15 2.30
N LEU A 68 1.61 -6.87 1.02
CA LEU A 68 0.59 -7.14 -0.01
C LEU A 68 0.34 -8.64 -0.20
N GLN A 69 1.39 -9.46 -0.13
CA GLN A 69 1.25 -10.92 -0.14
C GLN A 69 0.48 -11.44 1.08
N ALA A 70 0.67 -10.82 2.26
CA ALA A 70 -0.07 -11.19 3.45
C ALA A 70 -1.56 -10.83 3.36
N VAL A 71 -1.92 -9.75 2.66
CA VAL A 71 -3.31 -9.25 2.63
C VAL A 71 -4.12 -9.77 1.43
N ASP A 72 -3.45 -10.25 0.37
CA ASP A 72 -3.97 -10.64 -0.96
C ASP A 72 -3.78 -9.54 -2.02
N THR A 73 -2.81 -9.77 -2.92
CA THR A 73 -2.43 -8.88 -4.03
C THR A 73 -3.50 -8.72 -5.09
N SER A 74 -4.55 -9.54 -5.11
CA SER A 74 -5.63 -9.43 -6.11
C SER A 74 -6.61 -8.31 -5.83
N THR A 75 -6.67 -7.82 -4.58
CA THR A 75 -7.61 -6.77 -4.14
C THR A 75 -6.91 -5.54 -3.57
N VAL A 76 -5.65 -5.67 -3.18
CA VAL A 76 -4.83 -4.61 -2.60
C VAL A 76 -3.55 -4.41 -3.42
N GLY A 77 -3.27 -3.17 -3.78
CA GLY A 77 -2.00 -2.77 -4.40
C GLY A 77 -1.35 -1.60 -3.67
N LEU A 78 -0.34 -1.02 -4.31
CA LEU A 78 0.44 0.10 -3.78
C LEU A 78 0.09 1.41 -4.49
N ASN A 79 -0.09 2.46 -3.70
CA ASN A 79 -0.17 3.83 -4.17
C ASN A 79 1.24 4.41 -4.13
N TRP A 80 1.88 4.48 -5.30
CA TRP A 80 3.24 4.95 -5.43
C TRP A 80 3.25 6.44 -5.80
N GLN A 81 4.17 7.17 -5.17
CA GLN A 81 4.49 8.54 -5.50
C GLN A 81 6.01 8.75 -5.44
N PRO A 82 6.58 9.57 -6.33
CA PRO A 82 7.95 10.03 -6.17
C PRO A 82 8.05 10.89 -4.91
N ARG A 83 9.20 10.85 -4.23
CA ARG A 83 9.47 11.83 -3.16
C ARG A 83 9.84 13.16 -3.82
N PHE A 84 9.40 14.27 -3.25
CA PHE A 84 9.62 15.61 -3.82
C PHE A 84 11.10 15.99 -3.97
N ASP A 85 11.96 15.39 -3.16
CA ASP A 85 13.41 15.58 -3.14
C ASP A 85 14.17 14.59 -4.03
N HIS A 86 13.50 13.61 -4.64
CA HIS A 86 14.13 12.66 -5.55
C HIS A 86 14.41 13.30 -6.91
N ASP A 87 15.64 13.15 -7.40
CA ASP A 87 15.97 13.36 -8.80
C ASP A 87 15.48 12.21 -9.69
N ARG A 88 15.72 12.34 -11.00
CA ARG A 88 15.31 11.33 -12.00
C ARG A 88 15.88 9.95 -11.71
N GLU A 89 17.16 9.85 -11.33
CA GLU A 89 17.80 8.55 -11.09
C GLU A 89 17.21 7.90 -9.83
N GLN A 90 16.95 8.69 -8.79
CA GLN A 90 16.31 8.24 -7.56
C GLN A 90 14.85 7.81 -7.78
N VAL A 91 14.11 8.46 -8.69
CA VAL A 91 12.77 7.99 -9.08
C VAL A 91 12.86 6.67 -9.85
N LEU A 92 13.77 6.57 -10.82
CA LEU A 92 13.96 5.33 -11.61
C LEU A 92 14.41 4.16 -10.74
N ALA A 93 15.19 4.41 -9.68
CA ALA A 93 15.58 3.38 -8.72
C ALA A 93 14.38 2.72 -8.02
N THR A 94 13.23 3.41 -7.93
CA THR A 94 11.99 2.83 -7.37
C THR A 94 11.21 1.96 -8.35
N ALA A 95 11.73 1.69 -9.56
CA ALA A 95 11.09 0.82 -10.53
C ALA A 95 10.84 -0.61 -10.01
N GLU A 96 11.56 -1.05 -8.97
CA GLU A 96 11.31 -2.32 -8.27
C GLU A 96 9.89 -2.45 -7.71
N PHE A 97 9.22 -1.33 -7.37
CA PHE A 97 7.84 -1.34 -6.88
C PHE A 97 6.82 -1.57 -7.99
N ALA A 98 7.20 -1.46 -9.27
CA ALA A 98 6.25 -1.35 -10.39
C ALA A 98 5.23 -2.50 -10.47
N SER A 99 5.62 -3.72 -10.07
CA SER A 99 4.71 -4.89 -10.06
C SER A 99 3.64 -4.83 -8.97
N LEU A 100 3.83 -3.99 -7.95
CA LEU A 100 2.94 -3.83 -6.81
C LEU A 100 1.96 -2.67 -6.98
N VAL A 101 2.24 -1.75 -7.92
CA VAL A 101 1.53 -0.48 -8.07
C VAL A 101 0.20 -0.68 -8.79
N ASN A 102 -0.88 -0.21 -8.17
CA ASN A 102 -2.20 -0.08 -8.79
C ASN A 102 -2.70 1.37 -8.85
N HIS A 103 -1.99 2.31 -8.22
CA HIS A 103 -2.30 3.73 -8.24
C HIS A 103 -1.02 4.56 -8.23
N VAL A 104 -1.00 5.64 -9.03
CA VAL A 104 0.13 6.57 -9.12
C VAL A 104 -0.35 7.96 -8.72
N HIS A 105 0.38 8.59 -7.81
CA HIS A 105 0.16 9.97 -7.39
C HIS A 105 1.37 10.83 -7.80
N LEU A 106 1.11 11.90 -8.57
CA LEU A 106 2.10 12.80 -9.17
C LEU A 106 1.89 14.25 -8.72
#